data_AF-A0A1V3XWY0-F1
#
_entry.id   AF-A0A1V3XWY0-F1
#
_cell.length_a   1.000
_cell.length_b   1.000
_cell.length_c   1.000
_cell.angle_alpha   90.00
_cell.angle_beta   90.00
_cell.angle_gamma   90.00
#
_symmetry.space_group_name_H-M   'P 1'
#
loop_
_entity.id
_entity.type
_entity.pdbx_description
1 polymer ?
#
loop_
_entity_poly.entity_id
_entity_poly.type
_entity_poly.pdbx_seq_one_letter_code
_entity_poly.pdbx_strand_id
1 'polypeptide(L)'
;MHDEIPLGRIAGFSVKVHWSVLVILWLFTWSLATTLPGAVKGYAPVAYWLAGAGGAAVLLASLLAHELAHAIVARRCGVPVENVTLWLFGGVTTLGGEAKTPKAAFRIAFAGPATSLALSATFGTLAVALAVIRTPPIVVSVAWWLAGSICCWACSICCRAHRWTAAGWSGPISGAVTATSCAPESARRGPDAWWRSS
;
A
#
# COMPACT_ATOMS: atom_id res chain seq x y z
N MET A 1 20.35 10.22 6.92
CA MET A 1 19.07 9.46 6.93
C MET A 1 19.35 8.12 7.60
N HIS A 2 19.11 8.00 8.91
CA HIS A 2 19.53 6.85 9.72
C HIS A 2 18.34 6.25 10.48
N ASP A 3 17.14 6.26 9.88
CA ASP A 3 15.93 5.82 10.56
C ASP A 3 15.21 4.65 9.86
N GLU A 4 15.95 3.88 9.05
CA GLU A 4 15.49 2.66 8.39
C GLU A 4 16.13 1.43 9.04
N ILE A 5 15.31 0.58 9.65
CA ILE A 5 15.73 -0.70 10.23
C ILE A 5 15.56 -1.78 9.15
N PRO A 6 16.63 -2.50 8.74
CA PRO A 6 16.49 -3.60 7.78
C PRO A 6 15.73 -4.76 8.43
N LEU A 7 14.63 -5.19 7.81
CA LEU A 7 13.88 -6.37 8.26
C LEU A 7 14.41 -7.67 7.65
N GLY A 8 15.05 -7.60 6.47
CA GLY A 8 15.59 -8.76 5.77
C GLY A 8 15.26 -8.75 4.29
N ARG A 9 15.26 -9.94 3.67
CA ARG A 9 14.97 -10.11 2.24
C ARG A 9 13.72 -10.96 2.04
N ILE A 10 12.68 -10.41 1.41
CA ILE A 10 11.42 -11.10 1.10
C ILE A 10 11.23 -11.12 -0.42
N ALA A 11 10.94 -12.31 -0.98
CA ALA A 11 10.77 -12.51 -2.43
C ALA A 11 11.94 -12.00 -3.31
N GLY A 12 13.15 -11.91 -2.71
CA GLY A 12 14.35 -11.39 -3.37
C GLY A 12 14.56 -9.88 -3.27
N PHE A 13 13.66 -9.14 -2.61
CA PHE A 13 13.77 -7.69 -2.39
C PHE A 13 14.24 -7.40 -0.97
N SER A 14 15.10 -6.39 -0.81
CA SER A 14 15.51 -5.90 0.51
C SER A 14 14.36 -5.10 1.14
N VAL A 15 13.82 -5.61 2.24
CA VAL A 15 12.72 -4.98 2.99
C VAL A 15 13.27 -4.18 4.14
N LYS A 16 12.90 -2.91 4.20
CA LYS A 16 13.28 -1.98 5.26
C LYS A 16 12.04 -1.38 5.92
N VAL A 17 12.16 -1.01 7.18
CA VAL A 17 11.08 -0.39 7.97
C VAL A 17 11.56 0.92 8.54
N HIS A 18 10.76 1.97 8.35
CA HIS A 18 10.97 3.24 9.01
C HIS A 18 10.40 3.22 10.44
N TRP A 19 11.01 3.94 11.39
CA TRP A 19 10.56 3.99 12.80
C TRP A 19 9.08 4.36 12.96
N SER A 20 8.53 5.12 12.01
CA SER A 20 7.11 5.50 11.98
C SER A 20 6.16 4.30 11.94
N VAL A 21 6.64 3.11 11.52
CA VAL A 21 5.86 1.87 11.55
C VAL A 21 5.53 1.47 13.00
N LEU A 22 6.40 1.74 13.96
CA LEU A 22 6.11 1.48 15.38
C LEU A 22 5.01 2.40 15.89
N VAL A 23 5.01 3.67 15.46
CA VAL A 23 3.98 4.64 15.82
C VAL A 23 2.62 4.19 15.29
N ILE A 24 2.53 3.80 14.02
CA ILE A 24 1.25 3.38 13.44
C ILE A 24 0.78 2.03 13.98
N LEU A 25 1.71 1.10 14.24
CA LEU A 25 1.42 -0.15 14.92
C LEU A 25 0.75 0.13 16.27
N TRP A 26 1.33 1.05 17.05
CA TRP A 26 0.76 1.46 18.33
C TRP A 26 -0.61 2.15 18.17
N LEU A 27 -0.76 3.06 17.21
CA LEU A 27 -2.04 3.75 16.95
C LEU A 27 -3.16 2.79 16.56
N PHE A 28 -2.89 1.84 15.65
CA PHE A 28 -3.88 0.83 15.28
C PHE A 28 -4.17 -0.13 16.43
N THR A 29 -3.14 -0.52 17.19
CA THR A 29 -3.31 -1.34 18.40
C THR A 29 -4.22 -0.65 19.40
N TRP A 30 -3.96 0.62 19.70
CA TRP A 30 -4.77 1.42 20.63
C TRP A 30 -6.20 1.60 20.10
N SER A 31 -6.35 1.99 18.84
CA SER A 31 -7.66 2.15 18.19
C SER A 31 -8.49 0.87 18.31
N LEU A 32 -7.89 -0.29 18.02
CA LEU A 32 -8.60 -1.56 18.06
C LEU A 32 -8.87 -2.01 19.50
N ALA A 33 -7.91 -1.85 20.41
CA ALA A 33 -8.05 -2.21 21.83
C ALA A 33 -9.14 -1.37 22.55
N THR A 34 -9.39 -0.13 22.10
CA THR A 34 -10.43 0.75 22.66
C THR A 34 -11.79 0.61 21.99
N THR A 35 -11.84 0.17 20.74
CA THR A 35 -13.11 -0.02 20.01
C THR A 35 -13.71 -1.41 20.23
N LEU A 36 -12.88 -2.45 20.37
CA LEU A 36 -13.34 -3.84 20.59
C LEU A 36 -14.26 -4.02 21.81
N PRO A 37 -13.99 -3.41 23.00
CA PRO A 37 -14.88 -3.55 24.16
C PRO A 37 -16.31 -3.03 23.92
N GLY A 38 -16.49 -2.11 22.97
CA GLY A 38 -17.80 -1.62 22.56
C GLY A 38 -18.57 -2.61 21.68
N ALA A 39 -17.87 -3.42 20.88
CA ALA A 39 -18.45 -4.41 19.98
C ALA A 39 -18.65 -5.78 20.65
N VAL A 40 -17.69 -6.22 21.47
CA VAL A 40 -17.71 -7.51 22.16
C VAL A 40 -17.28 -7.31 23.61
N LYS A 41 -18.16 -7.67 24.54
CA LYS A 41 -17.94 -7.53 25.98
C LYS A 41 -17.51 -8.85 26.60
N GLY A 42 -16.95 -8.79 27.81
CA GLY A 42 -16.67 -9.98 28.64
C GLY A 42 -15.23 -10.50 28.59
N TYR A 43 -14.32 -9.82 27.89
CA TYR A 43 -12.88 -10.15 27.91
C TYR A 43 -12.10 -9.23 28.86
N ALA A 44 -11.00 -9.76 29.39
CA ALA A 44 -10.06 -8.97 30.19
C ALA A 44 -9.39 -7.87 29.34
N PRO A 45 -9.01 -6.72 29.92
CA PRO A 45 -8.35 -5.63 29.18
C PRO A 45 -7.15 -6.08 28.34
N VAL A 46 -6.32 -6.97 28.90
CA VAL A 46 -5.13 -7.53 28.21
C VAL A 46 -5.50 -8.26 26.91
N ALA A 47 -6.65 -8.93 26.84
CA ALA A 47 -7.07 -9.64 25.64
C ALA A 47 -7.38 -8.67 24.48
N TYR A 48 -7.97 -7.51 24.77
CA TYR A 48 -8.20 -6.48 23.75
C TYR A 48 -6.90 -5.86 23.24
N TRP A 49 -5.92 -5.66 24.12
CA TRP A 49 -4.59 -5.18 23.71
C TRP A 49 -3.85 -6.19 22.84
N LEU A 50 -3.88 -7.48 23.19
CA LEU A 50 -3.29 -8.55 22.38
C LEU A 50 -4.00 -8.70 21.03
N ALA A 51 -5.34 -8.67 21.03
CA ALA A 51 -6.14 -8.71 19.81
C ALA A 51 -5.87 -7.48 18.93
N GLY A 52 -5.74 -6.30 19.54
CA GLY A 52 -5.38 -5.05 18.89
C GLY A 52 -4.01 -5.11 18.23
N ALA A 53 -3.01 -5.58 18.97
CA ALA A 53 -1.64 -5.72 18.48
C ALA A 53 -1.54 -6.75 17.35
N GLY A 54 -2.22 -7.89 17.50
CA GLY A 54 -2.32 -8.91 16.45
C GLY A 54 -2.99 -8.38 15.18
N GLY A 55 -4.13 -7.71 15.31
CA GLY A 55 -4.83 -7.09 14.18
C GLY A 55 -3.97 -6.02 13.48
N ALA A 56 -3.33 -5.13 14.25
CA ALA A 56 -2.45 -4.11 13.70
C ALA A 56 -1.24 -4.71 12.96
N ALA A 57 -0.61 -5.75 13.51
CA ALA A 57 0.49 -6.45 12.86
C ALA A 57 0.07 -7.10 11.54
N VAL A 58 -1.11 -7.75 11.51
CA VAL A 58 -1.66 -8.35 10.28
C VAL A 58 -2.02 -7.27 9.25
N LEU A 59 -2.55 -6.13 9.68
CA LEU A 59 -2.81 -5.00 8.78
C LEU A 59 -1.50 -4.49 8.15
N LEU A 60 -0.43 -4.35 8.92
CA LEU A 60 0.89 -3.97 8.37
C LEU A 60 1.49 -5.02 7.45
N ALA A 61 1.30 -6.31 7.74
CA ALA A 61 1.68 -7.39 6.84
C ALA A 61 0.90 -7.31 5.52
N SER A 62 -0.39 -6.95 5.56
CA SER A 62 -1.21 -6.75 4.36
C SER A 62 -0.74 -5.55 3.53
N LEU A 63 -0.28 -4.47 4.17
CA LEU A 63 0.35 -3.34 3.49
C LEU A 63 1.63 -3.78 2.80
N LEU A 64 2.49 -4.52 3.50
CA LEU A 64 3.72 -5.01 2.91
C LEU A 64 3.44 -5.92 1.72
N ALA A 65 2.41 -6.77 1.80
CA ALA A 65 1.96 -7.60 0.68
C ALA A 65 1.47 -6.77 -0.53
N HIS A 66 0.77 -5.65 -0.30
CA HIS A 66 0.36 -4.71 -1.34
C HIS A 66 1.57 -4.17 -2.11
N GLU A 67 2.59 -3.72 -1.38
CA GLU A 67 3.81 -3.14 -1.96
C GLU A 67 4.68 -4.18 -2.66
N LEU A 68 4.78 -5.37 -2.06
CA LEU A 68 5.44 -6.50 -2.70
C LEU A 68 4.74 -6.91 -4.00
N ALA A 69 3.42 -6.80 -4.09
CA ALA A 69 2.71 -7.07 -5.33
C ALA A 69 3.13 -6.10 -6.45
N HIS A 70 3.27 -4.81 -6.15
CA HIS A 70 3.83 -3.83 -7.08
C HIS A 70 5.25 -4.22 -7.51
N ALA A 71 6.14 -4.51 -6.57
CA ALA A 71 7.53 -4.90 -6.83
C ALA A 71 7.64 -6.19 -7.67
N ILE A 72 6.86 -7.22 -7.34
CA ILE A 72 6.86 -8.50 -8.06
C ILE A 72 6.38 -8.31 -9.49
N VAL A 73 5.30 -7.55 -9.71
CA VAL A 73 4.77 -7.31 -11.07
C VAL A 73 5.70 -6.40 -11.87
N ALA A 74 6.34 -5.40 -11.24
CA ALA A 74 7.35 -4.56 -11.86
C ALA A 74 8.54 -5.39 -12.37
N ARG A 75 9.08 -6.26 -11.51
CA ARG A 75 10.17 -7.17 -11.88
C ARG A 75 9.77 -8.13 -13.01
N ARG A 76 8.55 -8.67 -12.99
CA ARG A 76 8.02 -9.51 -14.07
C ARG A 76 7.83 -8.76 -15.39
N CYS A 77 7.64 -7.45 -15.34
CA CYS A 77 7.56 -6.57 -16.50
C CYS A 77 8.94 -6.04 -16.95
N GLY A 78 10.03 -6.51 -16.36
CA GLY A 78 11.40 -6.12 -16.72
C GLY A 78 11.85 -4.76 -16.16
N VAL A 79 11.14 -4.24 -15.15
CA VAL A 79 11.54 -3.03 -14.43
C VAL A 79 12.37 -3.43 -13.21
N PRO A 80 13.62 -2.96 -13.07
CA PRO A 80 14.44 -3.26 -11.91
C PRO A 80 13.84 -2.64 -10.64
N VAL A 81 13.93 -3.36 -9.52
CA VAL A 81 13.45 -2.92 -8.20
C VAL A 81 14.62 -3.04 -7.22
N GLU A 82 14.94 -1.94 -6.54
CA GLU A 82 16.10 -1.86 -5.66
C GLU A 82 15.75 -2.29 -4.23
N ASN A 83 14.72 -1.68 -3.66
CA ASN A 83 14.29 -1.90 -2.29
C ASN A 83 12.79 -1.61 -2.10
N VAL A 84 12.22 -2.25 -1.08
CA VAL A 84 10.86 -2.02 -0.63
C VAL A 84 10.94 -1.49 0.80
N THR A 85 10.61 -0.22 1.00
CA THR A 85 10.65 0.40 2.33
C THR A 85 9.23 0.65 2.82
N LEU A 86 8.89 0.14 4.00
CA LEU A 86 7.59 0.35 4.61
C LEU A 86 7.57 1.68 5.40
N TRP A 87 6.64 2.57 5.06
CA TRP A 87 6.45 3.88 5.71
C TRP A 87 5.05 4.03 6.33
N LEU A 88 4.87 5.09 7.11
CA LEU A 88 3.64 5.45 7.85
C LEU A 88 2.35 5.48 6.99
N PHE A 89 2.46 5.94 5.74
CA PHE A 89 1.31 6.18 4.85
C PHE A 89 1.25 5.23 3.64
N GLY A 90 2.11 4.22 3.59
CA GLY A 90 2.31 3.34 2.43
C GLY A 90 3.74 2.82 2.38
N GLY A 91 4.03 1.77 1.60
CA GLY A 91 5.42 1.48 1.28
C GLY A 91 5.87 2.31 0.08
N VAL A 92 7.17 2.58 0.02
CA VAL A 92 7.79 3.10 -1.19
C VAL A 92 8.60 1.96 -1.79
N THR A 93 8.15 1.51 -2.97
CA THR A 93 8.93 0.61 -3.81
C THR A 93 9.83 1.45 -4.69
N THR A 94 11.14 1.42 -4.42
CA THR A 94 12.13 2.13 -5.24
C THR A 94 12.36 1.32 -6.52
N LEU A 95 11.86 1.85 -7.64
CA LEU A 95 12.08 1.30 -8.97
C LEU A 95 13.35 1.92 -9.56
N GLY A 96 14.25 1.09 -10.09
CA GLY A 96 15.50 1.53 -10.74
C GLY A 96 15.30 1.95 -12.21
N GLY A 97 14.06 2.20 -12.64
CA GLY A 97 13.72 2.55 -14.01
C GLY A 97 12.21 2.63 -14.26
N GLU A 98 11.83 3.07 -15.45
CA GLU A 98 10.42 3.24 -15.84
C GLU A 98 9.85 2.05 -16.63
N ALA A 99 8.53 1.93 -16.63
CA ALA A 99 7.83 0.91 -17.41
C ALA A 99 7.92 1.21 -18.91
N LYS A 100 8.49 0.28 -19.69
CA LYS A 100 8.70 0.43 -21.14
C LYS A 100 7.42 0.48 -21.98
N THR A 101 6.27 0.11 -21.41
CA THR A 101 4.99 0.08 -22.13
C THR A 101 3.82 0.53 -21.23
N PRO A 102 2.77 1.16 -21.78
CA PRO A 102 1.57 1.52 -21.02
C PRO A 102 0.89 0.32 -20.36
N LYS A 103 0.91 -0.84 -21.01
CA LYS A 103 0.35 -2.09 -20.47
C LYS A 103 1.12 -2.58 -19.23
N ALA A 104 2.45 -2.43 -19.23
CA ALA A 104 3.26 -2.74 -18.06
C ALA A 104 2.97 -1.77 -16.91
N ALA A 105 2.90 -0.46 -17.18
CA ALA A 105 2.55 0.54 -16.18
C ALA A 105 1.17 0.25 -15.54
N PHE A 106 0.16 -0.08 -16.37
CA PHE A 106 -1.17 -0.43 -15.89
C PHE A 106 -1.17 -1.68 -15.00
N ARG A 107 -0.47 -2.76 -15.40
CA ARG A 107 -0.38 -3.98 -14.60
C ARG A 107 0.29 -3.74 -13.25
N ILE A 108 1.37 -2.95 -13.23
CA ILE A 108 2.07 -2.60 -12.00
C ILE A 108 1.13 -1.80 -11.10
N ALA A 109 0.49 -0.75 -11.59
CA ALA A 109 -0.43 0.08 -10.82
C ALA A 109 -1.63 -0.70 -10.27
N PHE A 110 -2.13 -1.70 -11.01
CA PHE A 110 -3.26 -2.53 -10.58
C PHE A 110 -2.88 -3.62 -9.57
N ALA A 111 -1.61 -4.03 -9.51
CA ALA A 111 -1.16 -5.16 -8.69
C ALA A 111 -1.45 -5.00 -7.20
N GLY A 112 -1.15 -3.83 -6.63
CA GLY A 112 -1.41 -3.52 -5.22
C GLY A 112 -2.90 -3.55 -4.87
N PRO A 113 -3.75 -2.73 -5.53
CA PRO A 113 -5.20 -2.73 -5.29
C PRO A 113 -5.84 -4.11 -5.44
N ALA A 114 -5.47 -4.88 -6.46
CA ALA A 114 -5.97 -6.24 -6.65
C ALA A 114 -5.59 -7.16 -5.47
N THR A 115 -4.35 -7.05 -4.98
CA THR A 115 -3.88 -7.82 -3.82
C THR A 115 -4.62 -7.43 -2.55
N SER A 116 -4.86 -6.15 -2.31
CA SER A 116 -5.65 -5.69 -1.16
C SER A 116 -7.09 -6.15 -1.23
N LEU A 117 -7.74 -6.10 -2.39
CA LEU A 117 -9.10 -6.63 -2.55
C LEU A 117 -9.16 -8.13 -2.31
N ALA A 118 -8.17 -8.89 -2.80
CA ALA A 118 -8.07 -10.33 -2.55
C ALA A 118 -7.88 -10.63 -1.05
N LEU A 119 -7.03 -9.87 -0.35
CA LEU A 119 -6.83 -10.01 1.10
C LEU A 119 -8.09 -9.65 1.87
N SER A 120 -8.77 -8.55 1.51
CA SER A 120 -10.04 -8.15 2.10
C SER A 120 -11.09 -9.27 1.96
N ALA A 121 -11.22 -9.85 0.77
CA ALA A 121 -12.14 -10.97 0.54
C ALA A 121 -11.76 -12.18 1.40
N THR A 122 -10.47 -12.50 1.47
CA THR A 122 -9.95 -13.61 2.27
C THR A 122 -10.26 -13.43 3.76
N PHE A 123 -10.02 -12.26 4.33
CA PHE A 123 -10.37 -11.98 5.73
C PHE A 123 -11.88 -11.95 5.97
N GLY A 124 -12.67 -11.47 5.01
CA GLY A 124 -14.14 -11.52 5.09
C GLY A 124 -14.67 -12.96 5.11
N THR A 125 -14.18 -13.81 4.19
CA THR A 125 -14.52 -15.24 4.16
C THR A 125 -14.06 -15.94 5.44
N LEU A 126 -12.86 -15.63 5.93
CA LEU A 126 -12.35 -16.16 7.19
C LEU A 126 -13.25 -15.73 8.37
N ALA A 127 -13.68 -14.47 8.42
CA ALA A 127 -14.57 -13.98 9.48
C ALA A 127 -15.90 -14.74 9.49
N VAL A 128 -16.49 -15.00 8.32
CA VAL A 128 -17.70 -15.83 8.19
C VAL A 128 -17.44 -17.27 8.66
N ALA A 129 -16.35 -17.89 8.20
CA ALA A 129 -16.01 -19.25 8.59
C ALA A 129 -15.78 -19.38 10.11
N LEU A 130 -15.05 -18.45 10.71
CA LEU A 130 -14.78 -18.39 12.15
C LEU A 130 -16.07 -18.23 12.96
N ALA A 131 -17.03 -17.45 12.46
CA ALA A 131 -18.34 -17.29 13.08
C ALA A 131 -19.16 -18.60 13.04
N VAL A 132 -19.13 -19.31 11.90
CA VAL A 132 -19.84 -20.59 11.73
C VAL A 132 -19.31 -21.65 12.69
N ILE A 133 -17.99 -21.73 12.89
CA ILE A 133 -17.38 -22.70 13.81
C ILE A 133 -17.38 -22.24 15.28
N ARG A 134 -18.11 -21.16 15.61
CA ARG A 134 -18.26 -20.61 16.97
C ARG A 134 -16.94 -20.23 17.66
N THR A 135 -16.01 -19.67 16.89
CA THR A 135 -14.77 -19.07 17.42
C THR A 135 -15.11 -17.92 18.38
N PRO A 136 -14.28 -17.65 19.42
CA PRO A 136 -14.49 -16.50 20.30
C PRO A 136 -14.78 -15.20 19.53
N PRO A 137 -15.87 -14.47 19.85
CA PRO A 137 -16.30 -13.27 19.13
C PRO A 137 -15.21 -12.23 18.91
N ILE A 138 -14.26 -12.10 19.84
CA ILE A 138 -13.12 -11.18 19.71
C ILE A 138 -12.28 -11.44 18.45
N VAL A 139 -12.06 -12.71 18.09
CA VAL A 139 -11.27 -13.10 16.90
C VAL A 139 -12.06 -12.79 15.63
N VAL A 140 -13.36 -13.06 15.65
CA VAL A 140 -14.29 -12.76 14.54
C VAL A 140 -14.36 -11.24 14.31
N SER A 141 -14.43 -10.44 15.37
CA SER A 141 -14.43 -8.97 15.28
C SER A 141 -13.13 -8.42 14.69
N VAL A 142 -11.97 -8.98 15.07
CA VAL A 142 -10.68 -8.59 14.46
C VAL A 142 -10.63 -8.96 12.98
N ALA A 143 -11.12 -10.14 12.58
CA ALA A 143 -11.15 -10.55 11.18
C ALA A 143 -12.05 -9.64 10.33
N TRP A 144 -13.22 -9.25 10.85
CA TRP A 144 -14.09 -8.26 10.19
C TRP A 144 -13.45 -6.88 10.10
N TRP A 145 -12.78 -6.44 11.17
CA TRP A 145 -12.07 -5.18 11.17
C TRP A 145 -10.97 -5.17 10.10
N LEU A 146 -10.17 -6.24 10.00
CA LEU A 146 -9.15 -6.39 8.95
C LEU A 146 -9.75 -6.32 7.55
N ALA A 147 -10.84 -7.06 7.30
CA ALA A 147 -11.52 -7.04 6.01
C ALA A 147 -11.99 -5.62 5.65
N GLY A 148 -12.66 -4.93 6.58
CA GLY A 148 -13.14 -3.57 6.37
C GLY A 148 -12.01 -2.56 6.14
N SER A 149 -10.98 -2.55 6.99
CA SER A 149 -9.84 -1.65 6.88
C SER A 149 -9.09 -1.82 5.57
N ILE A 150 -8.82 -3.06 5.16
CA ILE A 150 -8.10 -3.36 3.90
C ILE A 150 -8.96 -2.95 2.69
N CYS A 151 -10.28 -3.20 2.72
CA CYS A 151 -11.20 -2.80 1.66
C CYS A 151 -11.26 -1.27 1.49
N CYS A 152 -11.53 -0.55 2.58
CA CYS A 152 -11.63 0.91 2.58
C CYS A 152 -10.33 1.55 2.10
N TRP A 153 -9.19 0.97 2.46
CA TRP A 153 -7.90 1.46 2.03
C TRP A 153 -7.65 1.24 0.54
N ALA A 154 -7.91 0.04 0.02
CA ALA A 154 -7.84 -0.26 -1.41
C ALA A 154 -8.73 0.70 -2.22
N CYS A 155 -9.95 0.94 -1.74
CA CYS A 155 -10.92 1.83 -2.39
C CYS A 155 -10.49 3.30 -2.32
N SER A 156 -9.96 3.78 -1.19
CA SER A 156 -9.51 5.17 -1.03
C SER A 156 -8.34 5.51 -1.95
N ILE A 157 -7.41 4.59 -2.13
CA ILE A 157 -6.30 4.74 -3.09
C ILE A 157 -6.82 4.71 -4.52
N CYS A 158 -7.73 3.78 -4.84
CA CYS A 158 -8.34 3.67 -6.17
C CYS A 158 -9.16 4.93 -6.55
N CYS A 159 -9.97 5.46 -5.62
CA CYS A 159 -10.71 6.71 -5.80
C CYS A 159 -9.79 7.93 -5.93
N ARG A 160 -8.64 7.94 -5.24
CA ARG A 160 -7.63 8.99 -5.44
C ARG A 160 -7.03 8.87 -6.84
N ALA A 161 -6.58 7.68 -7.24
CA ALA A 161 -6.00 7.41 -8.56
C ALA A 161 -6.95 7.74 -9.73
N HIS A 162 -8.25 7.45 -9.60
CA HIS A 162 -9.25 7.78 -10.62
C HIS A 162 -9.50 9.30 -10.75
N ARG A 163 -9.34 10.06 -9.67
CA ARG A 163 -9.33 11.52 -9.72
C ARG A 163 -8.08 12.07 -10.42
N TRP A 164 -6.93 11.39 -10.29
CA TRP A 164 -5.70 11.79 -10.99
C TRP A 164 -5.80 11.66 -12.51
N THR A 165 -6.44 10.60 -13.02
CA THR A 165 -6.64 10.44 -14.47
C THR A 165 -7.65 11.42 -15.07
N ALA A 166 -8.58 11.93 -14.25
CA ALA A 166 -9.61 12.87 -14.70
C ALA A 166 -9.17 14.35 -14.64
N ALA A 167 -8.12 14.69 -13.89
CA ALA A 167 -7.82 16.08 -13.51
C ALA A 167 -6.65 16.77 -14.24
N GLY A 168 -5.90 16.10 -15.13
CA GLY A 168 -4.92 16.74 -16.03
C GLY A 168 -4.05 17.85 -15.39
N TRP A 169 -3.41 17.58 -14.24
CA TRP A 169 -2.80 18.64 -13.41
C TRP A 169 -1.38 19.02 -13.84
N SER A 170 -1.13 20.33 -13.93
CA SER A 170 0.12 21.03 -14.32
C SER A 170 0.76 21.84 -13.18
N GLY A 171 0.98 21.24 -12.00
CA GLY A 171 1.64 21.88 -10.85
C GLY A 171 2.95 21.20 -10.42
N PRO A 172 3.94 21.94 -9.90
CA PRO A 172 5.24 21.38 -9.53
C PRO A 172 5.15 20.54 -8.24
N ILE A 173 5.49 19.27 -8.37
CA ILE A 173 5.43 18.24 -7.34
C ILE A 173 6.80 18.22 -6.63
N SER A 174 6.87 18.72 -5.39
CA SER A 174 7.98 18.34 -4.50
C SER A 174 7.71 16.96 -3.93
N GLY A 175 8.47 15.97 -4.39
CA GLY A 175 8.82 14.79 -3.57
C GLY A 175 8.04 13.49 -3.72
N ALA A 176 7.18 13.32 -4.74
CA ALA A 176 6.49 12.06 -4.99
C ALA A 176 6.60 11.64 -6.47
N VAL A 177 7.11 10.43 -6.69
CA VAL A 177 7.02 9.68 -7.96
C VAL A 177 7.57 10.45 -9.17
N THR A 178 8.88 10.43 -9.37
CA THR A 178 9.45 10.67 -10.69
C THR A 178 9.18 9.45 -11.58
N ALA A 179 7.95 9.38 -12.10
CA ALA A 179 7.72 8.98 -13.47
C ALA A 179 7.97 10.23 -14.32
N THR A 180 9.22 10.44 -14.71
CA THR A 180 9.63 11.55 -15.56
C THR A 180 9.72 11.05 -17.00
N SER A 181 8.82 11.58 -17.83
CA SER A 181 8.90 11.66 -19.29
C SER A 181 8.30 10.50 -20.11
N CYS A 182 6.98 10.57 -20.26
CA CYS A 182 6.34 10.14 -21.50
C CYS A 182 6.23 11.36 -22.43
N ALA A 183 7.28 11.65 -23.20
CA ALA A 183 7.18 12.49 -24.40
C ALA A 183 8.27 12.08 -25.41
N PRO A 184 7.93 11.73 -26.66
CA PRO A 184 8.91 11.46 -27.70
C PRO A 184 9.71 12.74 -28.04
N GLU A 185 11.02 12.58 -28.26
CA GLU A 185 12.04 13.61 -28.56
C GLU A 185 11.69 14.54 -29.75
N SER A 186 10.69 14.21 -30.57
CA SER A 186 10.34 14.95 -31.78
C SER A 186 9.59 16.27 -31.57
N ALA A 187 9.19 16.61 -30.35
CA ALA A 187 8.41 17.83 -30.05
C ALA A 187 9.23 19.01 -29.46
N ARG A 188 10.56 18.89 -29.40
CA ARG A 188 11.49 19.91 -28.87
C ARG A 188 11.92 20.98 -29.90
N ARG A 189 11.15 21.23 -30.95
CA ARG A 189 11.35 22.39 -31.85
C ARG A 189 10.22 23.40 -31.61
N GLY A 190 10.54 24.46 -30.88
CA GLY A 190 9.63 25.60 -30.70
C GLY A 190 9.39 26.34 -32.03
N PRO A 191 8.26 27.06 -32.19
CA PRO A 191 7.94 27.82 -33.40
C PRO A 191 8.81 29.05 -33.69
N ASP A 192 9.87 29.33 -32.91
CA ASP A 192 10.38 30.70 -32.78
C ASP A 192 11.73 30.93 -33.50
N ALA A 193 12.17 30.00 -34.34
CA ALA A 193 13.53 30.00 -34.91
C ALA A 193 13.62 30.42 -36.39
N TRP A 194 12.72 31.28 -36.90
CA TRP A 194 12.67 31.64 -38.34
C TRP A 194 12.76 33.13 -38.70
N TRP A 195 12.97 34.07 -37.77
CA TRP A 195 12.97 35.51 -38.09
C TRP A 195 14.22 36.33 -37.71
N ARG A 196 15.42 35.74 -37.76
CA ARG A 196 16.67 36.53 -37.82
C ARG A 196 17.67 35.89 -38.78
N SER A 197 17.63 36.33 -40.05
CA SER A 197 18.80 36.62 -40.89
C SER A 197 18.39 36.68 -42.38
N SER A 198 18.22 37.90 -42.89
CA SER A 198 18.48 38.40 -44.27
C SER A 198 17.55 39.57 -44.57
#